data_AF-A0A7W7QH16-F1
#
_entry.id   AF-A0A7W7QH16-F1
#
_cell.length_a   1.000
_cell.length_b   1.000
_cell.length_c   1.000
_cell.angle_alpha   90.00
_cell.angle_beta   90.00
_cell.angle_gamma   90.00
#
_symmetry.space_group_name_H-M   'P 1'
#
loop_
_entity.id
_entity.type
_entity.pdbx_description
1 polymer ?
#
loop_
_entity_poly.entity_id
_entity_poly.type
_entity_poly.pdbx_seq_one_letter_code
_entity_poly.pdbx_strand_id
1 'polypeptide(L)'
;MLDEAEVLRRSMAAEGIDPWSAPEAVAAQQLYAWNAFVLQTLGDKMIEADYHADTRTVGYLPQVTAEQVWAFFGQVEGWLSLARQAAANPGFRIADPRALPADLPGWVEVQPCPSAHLEAMIAASAAIREHAELALGLLEQAGVPQTRLADRDRLRQLAAQAATAADYAVNMYSPGVDARLHELIEERLRGVLGTYHHLGQLVAMPTLLRTYGSPQEPPRRHRKLPRPGQPGFDPWCLA
;
A
#
# COMPACT_ATOMS: atom_id res chain seq x y z
N MET A 1 14.35 7.47 2.97
CA MET A 1 13.94 7.38 1.54
C MET A 1 12.51 7.84 1.33
N LEU A 2 11.55 7.37 2.14
CA LEU A 2 10.32 8.15 2.37
C LEU A 2 10.68 9.58 2.84
N ASP A 3 11.75 9.73 3.62
CA ASP A 3 12.30 11.03 4.02
C ASP A 3 12.62 11.94 2.82
N GLU A 4 13.09 11.40 1.69
CA GLU A 4 13.38 12.21 0.49
C GLU A 4 12.06 12.68 -0.16
N ALA A 5 11.07 11.79 -0.26
CA ALA A 5 9.75 12.13 -0.76
C ALA A 5 9.01 13.11 0.16
N GLU A 6 9.22 13.01 1.48
CA GLU A 6 8.68 13.95 2.47
C GLU A 6 9.41 15.28 2.47
N VAL A 7 10.73 15.29 2.33
CA VAL A 7 11.52 16.52 2.13
C VAL A 7 11.05 17.24 0.88
N LEU A 8 10.84 16.51 -0.23
CA LEU A 8 10.28 17.07 -1.45
C LEU A 8 8.86 17.61 -1.23
N ARG A 9 8.00 16.88 -0.50
CA ARG A 9 6.65 17.35 -0.19
C ARG A 9 6.66 18.61 0.67
N ARG A 10 7.56 18.70 1.64
CA ARG A 10 7.76 19.89 2.49
C ARG A 10 8.32 21.07 1.67
N SER A 11 9.26 20.84 0.77
CA SER A 11 9.79 21.90 -0.09
C SER A 11 8.73 22.40 -1.05
N MET A 12 7.95 21.51 -1.67
CA MET A 12 6.80 21.87 -2.50
C MET A 12 5.76 22.69 -1.74
N ALA A 13 5.41 22.28 -0.51
CA ALA A 13 4.49 23.04 0.33
C ALA A 13 5.05 24.42 0.69
N ALA A 14 6.35 24.53 0.96
CA ALA A 14 7.02 25.82 1.23
C ALA A 14 7.10 26.72 -0.01
N GLU A 15 7.26 26.15 -1.20
CA GLU A 15 7.28 26.85 -2.49
C GLU A 15 5.87 27.16 -3.02
N GLY A 16 4.82 26.73 -2.33
CA GLY A 16 3.43 26.90 -2.75
C GLY A 16 3.05 26.06 -3.98
N ILE A 17 3.82 25.01 -4.29
CA ILE A 17 3.50 24.07 -5.36
C ILE A 17 2.38 23.16 -4.86
N ASP A 18 1.19 23.41 -5.40
CA ASP A 18 -0.02 22.69 -5.08
C ASP A 18 0.03 21.21 -5.58
N PRO A 19 -0.10 20.19 -4.69
CA PRO A 19 -0.20 18.78 -5.06
C PRO A 19 -1.31 18.46 -6.07
N TRP A 20 -2.39 19.25 -6.12
CA TRP A 20 -3.49 19.09 -7.09
C TRP A 20 -3.10 19.49 -8.51
N SER A 21 -2.02 20.25 -8.66
CA SER A 21 -1.50 20.76 -9.94
C SER A 21 -0.04 20.36 -10.22
N ALA A 22 0.55 19.55 -9.34
CA ALA A 22 1.93 19.11 -9.46
C ALA A 22 2.15 18.34 -10.79
N PRO A 23 3.35 18.47 -11.41
CA PRO A 23 3.71 17.69 -12.57
C PRO A 23 3.56 16.19 -12.30
N GLU A 24 3.09 15.43 -13.30
CA GLU A 24 2.84 13.99 -13.18
C GLU A 24 4.08 13.21 -12.69
N ALA A 25 5.27 13.60 -13.14
CA ALA A 25 6.53 13.01 -12.69
C ALA A 25 6.76 13.16 -11.17
N VAL A 26 6.41 14.32 -10.60
CA VAL A 26 6.57 14.60 -9.17
C VAL A 26 5.54 13.81 -8.34
N ALA A 27 4.29 13.76 -8.81
CA ALA A 27 3.25 12.97 -8.17
C ALA A 27 3.59 11.45 -8.22
N ALA A 28 4.06 10.97 -9.37
CA ALA A 28 4.48 9.59 -9.58
C ALA A 28 5.67 9.20 -8.69
N GLN A 29 6.68 10.06 -8.56
CA GLN A 29 7.81 9.85 -7.65
C GLN A 29 7.32 9.60 -6.21
N GLN A 30 6.45 10.48 -5.70
CA GLN A 30 5.92 10.36 -4.34
C GLN A 30 5.06 9.11 -4.16
N LEU A 31 4.21 8.80 -5.15
CA LEU A 31 3.34 7.63 -5.13
C LEU A 31 4.15 6.33 -5.11
N TYR A 32 5.15 6.20 -5.98
CA TYR A 32 5.96 4.98 -6.04
C TYR A 32 6.88 4.82 -4.83
N ALA A 33 7.42 5.92 -4.31
CA ALA A 33 8.16 5.91 -3.04
C ALA A 33 7.27 5.44 -1.88
N TRP A 34 6.00 5.88 -1.86
CA TRP A 34 5.01 5.43 -0.89
C TRP A 34 4.72 3.92 -0.98
N ASN A 35 4.49 3.39 -2.18
CA ASN A 35 4.25 1.96 -2.37
C ASN A 35 5.44 1.13 -1.86
N ALA A 36 6.67 1.52 -2.21
CA ALA A 36 7.87 0.85 -1.73
C ALA A 36 8.00 0.91 -0.20
N PHE A 37 7.75 2.08 0.39
CA PHE A 37 7.80 2.27 1.85
C PHE A 37 6.81 1.35 2.57
N VAL A 38 5.56 1.28 2.13
CA VAL A 38 4.53 0.46 2.77
C VAL A 38 4.91 -1.02 2.72
N LEU A 39 5.32 -1.52 1.54
CA LEU A 39 5.70 -2.92 1.37
C LEU A 39 6.96 -3.27 2.16
N GLN A 40 7.94 -2.37 2.19
CA GLN A 40 9.13 -2.57 3.01
C GLN A 40 8.77 -2.62 4.50
N THR A 41 7.97 -1.66 4.97
CA THR A 41 7.51 -1.62 6.37
C THR A 41 6.76 -2.89 6.77
N LEU A 42 5.89 -3.40 5.90
CA LEU A 42 5.17 -4.66 6.15
C LEU A 42 6.14 -5.85 6.26
N GLY A 43 7.09 -5.97 5.34
CA GLY A 43 8.11 -7.02 5.37
C GLY A 43 8.98 -6.95 6.63
N ASP A 44 9.47 -5.76 6.96
CA ASP A 44 10.33 -5.51 8.12
C ASP A 44 9.60 -5.86 9.42
N LYS A 45 8.35 -5.40 9.59
CA LYS A 45 7.56 -5.67 10.81
C LYS A 45 7.20 -7.14 10.97
N MET A 46 6.99 -7.87 9.88
CA MET A 46 6.78 -9.33 9.92
C MET A 46 8.03 -10.07 10.42
N ILE A 47 9.21 -9.69 9.95
CA ILE A 47 10.48 -10.28 10.41
C ILE A 47 10.71 -9.93 11.88
N GLU A 48 10.57 -8.66 12.24
CA GLU A 48 10.78 -8.18 13.62
C GLU A 48 9.87 -8.92 14.61
N ALA A 49 8.58 -9.05 14.31
CA ALA A 49 7.63 -9.73 15.19
C ALA A 49 7.95 -11.22 15.35
N ASP A 50 8.36 -11.90 14.28
CA ASP A 50 8.78 -13.31 14.34
C ASP A 50 10.02 -13.49 15.24
N TYR A 51 11.03 -12.64 15.04
CA TYR A 51 12.25 -12.65 15.86
C TYR A 51 12.00 -12.28 17.32
N HIS A 52 11.02 -11.42 17.59
CA HIS A 52 10.59 -11.09 18.95
C HIS A 52 9.80 -12.24 19.60
N ALA A 53 9.00 -12.98 18.83
CA ALA A 53 8.22 -14.11 19.33
C ALA A 53 9.11 -15.30 19.75
N ASP A 54 10.18 -15.60 19.00
CA ASP A 54 11.19 -16.58 19.40
C ASP A 54 12.61 -16.13 19.02
N THR A 55 13.36 -15.61 19.99
CA THR A 55 14.73 -15.13 19.75
C THR A 55 15.71 -16.24 19.35
N ARG A 56 15.33 -17.52 19.49
CA ARG A 56 16.17 -18.66 19.09
C ARG A 56 16.12 -18.93 17.59
N THR A 57 15.10 -18.42 16.89
CA THR A 57 14.93 -18.61 15.45
C THR A 57 15.42 -17.42 14.62
N VAL A 58 16.06 -16.42 15.24
CA VAL A 58 16.66 -15.29 14.52
C VAL A 58 17.56 -15.79 13.38
N GLY A 59 17.34 -15.27 12.18
CA GLY A 59 17.98 -15.72 10.93
C GLY A 59 17.18 -16.78 10.16
N TYR A 60 16.11 -17.31 10.73
CA TYR A 60 15.16 -18.23 10.10
C TYR A 60 13.74 -17.68 10.22
N LEU A 61 12.89 -18.00 9.25
CA LEU A 61 11.47 -17.64 9.30
C LEU A 61 10.63 -18.89 9.04
N PRO A 62 9.47 -19.05 9.71
CA PRO A 62 8.44 -19.99 9.30
C PRO A 62 8.07 -19.77 7.84
N GLN A 63 7.71 -20.85 7.14
CA GLN A 63 7.40 -20.81 5.71
C GLN A 63 6.37 -19.73 5.35
N VAL A 64 5.28 -19.64 6.12
CA VAL A 64 4.23 -18.64 5.88
C VAL A 64 4.74 -17.20 6.03
N THR A 65 5.58 -16.92 7.03
CA THR A 65 6.20 -15.60 7.21
C THR A 65 7.15 -15.30 6.05
N ALA A 66 7.98 -16.28 5.65
CA ALA A 66 8.91 -16.13 4.55
C ALA A 66 8.21 -15.84 3.20
N GLU A 67 7.13 -16.57 2.89
CA GLU A 67 6.32 -16.37 1.69
C GLU A 67 5.67 -14.97 1.68
N GLN A 68 5.11 -14.55 2.81
CA GLN A 68 4.47 -13.23 2.93
C GLN A 68 5.48 -12.09 2.79
N VAL A 69 6.62 -12.18 3.48
CA VAL A 69 7.73 -11.21 3.40
C VAL A 69 8.26 -11.13 1.97
N TRP A 70 8.42 -12.27 1.30
CA TRP A 70 8.85 -12.31 -0.11
C TRP A 70 7.85 -11.62 -1.04
N ALA A 71 6.55 -11.80 -0.83
CA ALA A 71 5.52 -11.12 -1.62
C ALA A 71 5.59 -9.59 -1.51
N PHE A 72 5.96 -9.08 -0.33
CA PHE A 72 6.17 -7.64 -0.12
C PHE A 72 7.48 -7.15 -0.72
N PHE A 73 8.62 -7.73 -0.31
CA PHE A 73 9.95 -7.29 -0.76
C PHE A 73 10.18 -7.49 -2.26
N GLY A 74 9.59 -8.53 -2.85
CA GLY A 74 9.70 -8.81 -4.28
C GLY A 74 9.17 -7.68 -5.18
N GLN A 75 8.39 -6.74 -4.64
CA GLN A 75 7.87 -5.59 -5.38
C GLN A 75 8.59 -4.27 -5.04
N VAL A 76 9.34 -4.20 -3.94
CA VAL A 76 9.98 -2.97 -3.45
C VAL A 76 10.92 -2.40 -4.51
N GLU A 77 11.83 -3.22 -5.08
CA GLU A 77 12.79 -2.76 -6.08
C GLU A 77 12.09 -2.13 -7.30
N GLY A 78 11.01 -2.76 -7.78
CA GLY A 78 10.24 -2.25 -8.93
C GLY A 78 9.67 -0.86 -8.66
N TRP A 79 9.04 -0.67 -7.51
CA TRP A 79 8.52 0.64 -7.10
C TRP A 79 9.62 1.68 -6.93
N LEU A 80 10.77 1.31 -6.36
CA LEU A 80 11.90 2.22 -6.20
C LEU A 80 12.54 2.63 -7.52
N SER A 81 12.65 1.70 -8.45
CA SER A 81 13.12 1.99 -9.80
C SER A 81 12.20 3.01 -10.47
N LEU A 82 10.88 2.82 -10.39
CA LEU A 82 9.90 3.76 -10.94
C LEU A 82 9.96 5.14 -10.26
N ALA A 83 10.08 5.17 -8.93
CA ALA A 83 10.23 6.43 -8.18
C ALA A 83 11.46 7.22 -8.63
N ARG A 84 12.61 6.55 -8.80
CA ARG A 84 13.86 7.17 -9.27
C ARG A 84 13.76 7.63 -10.72
N GLN A 85 13.12 6.85 -11.59
CA GLN A 85 12.89 7.24 -12.98
C GLN A 85 12.01 8.49 -13.07
N ALA A 86 10.94 8.55 -12.28
CA ALA A 86 10.07 9.72 -12.21
C ALA A 86 10.81 10.96 -11.68
N ALA A 87 11.66 10.79 -10.67
CA ALA A 87 12.50 11.87 -10.14
C ALA A 87 13.52 12.41 -11.17
N ALA A 88 14.12 11.52 -11.97
CA ALA A 88 15.17 11.87 -12.92
C ALA A 88 14.64 12.38 -14.28
N ASN A 89 13.36 12.17 -14.58
CA ASN A 89 12.77 12.49 -15.87
C ASN A 89 11.51 13.38 -15.73
N PRO A 90 11.60 14.70 -15.99
CA PRO A 90 10.45 15.60 -15.98
C PRO A 90 9.33 15.21 -16.98
N GLY A 91 9.70 14.49 -18.05
CA GLY A 91 8.78 13.96 -19.05
C GLY A 91 8.18 12.59 -18.68
N PHE A 92 8.43 12.09 -17.47
CA PHE A 92 7.90 10.80 -17.03
C PHE A 92 6.37 10.76 -17.11
N ARG A 93 5.85 9.61 -17.55
CA ARG A 93 4.43 9.32 -17.67
C ARG A 93 4.16 7.94 -17.09
N ILE A 94 3.06 7.82 -16.36
CA ILE A 94 2.63 6.54 -15.81
C ILE A 94 2.16 5.64 -16.97
N ALA A 95 2.80 4.49 -17.11
CA ALA A 95 2.54 3.58 -18.22
C ALA A 95 1.11 2.99 -18.20
N ASP A 96 0.63 2.62 -17.02
CA ASP A 96 -0.75 2.15 -16.82
C ASP A 96 -1.42 2.86 -15.63
N PRO A 97 -2.09 4.00 -15.86
CA PRO A 97 -2.82 4.71 -14.82
C PRO A 97 -4.01 3.94 -14.25
N ARG A 98 -4.51 2.90 -14.94
CA ARG A 98 -5.65 2.10 -14.47
C ARG A 98 -5.26 1.07 -13.42
N ALA A 99 -3.97 0.76 -13.31
CA ALA A 99 -3.42 -0.05 -12.25
C ALA A 99 -3.22 0.74 -10.93
N LEU A 100 -3.62 2.02 -10.91
CA LEU A 100 -3.51 2.88 -9.74
C LEU A 100 -4.89 3.35 -9.21
N PRO A 101 -5.07 3.47 -7.88
CA PRO A 101 -4.13 3.05 -6.83
C PRO A 101 -3.85 1.54 -6.86
N ALA A 102 -2.62 1.17 -6.56
CA ALA A 102 -2.19 -0.23 -6.48
C ALA A 102 -2.69 -0.84 -5.17
N ASP A 103 -3.27 -2.04 -5.26
CA ASP A 103 -3.63 -2.82 -4.09
C ASP A 103 -2.38 -3.38 -3.39
N LEU A 104 -2.52 -3.75 -2.11
CA LEU A 104 -1.51 -4.56 -1.44
C LEU A 104 -1.43 -5.96 -2.08
N PRO A 105 -0.25 -6.60 -2.07
CA PRO A 105 -0.11 -7.99 -2.47
C PRO A 105 -1.06 -8.88 -1.64
N GLY A 106 -1.51 -9.99 -2.24
CA GLY A 106 -2.35 -10.95 -1.55
C GLY A 106 -1.70 -11.44 -0.25
N TRP A 107 -2.53 -11.60 0.78
CA TRP A 107 -2.10 -12.20 2.04
C TRP A 107 -2.04 -13.72 1.89
N VAL A 108 -0.94 -14.34 2.31
CA VAL A 108 -0.78 -15.79 2.33
C VAL A 108 -1.82 -16.39 3.28
N GLU A 109 -2.63 -17.31 2.77
CA GLU A 109 -3.68 -17.93 3.55
C GLU A 109 -3.09 -19.01 4.47
N VAL A 110 -3.24 -18.80 5.77
CA VAL A 110 -2.92 -19.79 6.81
C VAL A 110 -3.98 -19.70 7.90
N GLN A 111 -4.36 -20.85 8.47
CA GLN A 111 -5.23 -20.87 9.64
C GLN A 111 -4.69 -21.84 10.71
N PRO A 112 -4.50 -21.37 11.96
CA PRO A 112 -4.63 -19.98 12.41
C PRO A 112 -3.51 -19.08 11.88
N CYS A 113 -3.79 -17.78 11.72
CA CYS A 113 -2.74 -16.78 11.51
C CYS A 113 -1.81 -16.75 12.74
N PRO A 114 -0.48 -16.74 12.56
CA PRO A 114 0.45 -16.65 13.69
C PRO A 114 0.21 -15.37 14.50
N SER A 115 0.30 -15.45 15.84
CA SER A 115 0.20 -14.25 16.69
C SER A 115 1.22 -13.18 16.33
N ALA A 116 2.43 -13.59 15.93
CA ALA A 116 3.48 -12.70 15.44
C ALA A 116 3.05 -11.91 14.20
N HIS A 117 2.24 -12.49 13.30
CA HIS A 117 1.73 -11.76 12.13
C HIS A 117 0.75 -10.67 12.56
N LEU A 118 -0.11 -10.96 13.54
CA LEU A 118 -1.04 -9.97 14.05
C LEU A 118 -0.33 -8.80 14.73
N GLU A 119 0.71 -9.09 15.53
CA GLU A 119 1.58 -8.08 16.15
C GLU A 119 2.31 -7.25 15.10
N ALA A 120 2.84 -7.89 14.05
CA ALA A 120 3.46 -7.20 12.92
C ALA A 120 2.48 -6.26 12.21
N MET A 121 1.24 -6.69 11.98
CA MET A 121 0.21 -5.88 11.34
C MET A 121 -0.17 -4.66 12.19
N ILE A 122 -0.27 -4.82 13.51
CA ILE A 122 -0.50 -3.71 14.45
C ILE A 122 0.65 -2.70 14.34
N ALA A 123 1.90 -3.16 14.47
CA ALA A 123 3.08 -2.31 14.42
C ALA A 123 3.24 -1.60 13.06
N ALA A 124 3.01 -2.33 11.96
CA ALA A 124 3.03 -1.75 10.61
C ALA A 124 1.91 -0.72 10.42
N SER A 125 0.70 -0.99 10.93
CA SER A 125 -0.42 -0.05 10.81
C SER A 125 -0.13 1.28 11.50
N ALA A 126 0.53 1.26 12.67
CA ALA A 126 0.94 2.47 13.37
C ALA A 126 1.97 3.29 12.57
N ALA A 127 3.03 2.64 12.08
CA ALA A 127 4.06 3.30 11.29
C ALA A 127 3.51 3.88 9.98
N ILE A 128 2.72 3.11 9.24
CA ILE A 128 2.14 3.55 7.97
C ILE A 128 1.14 4.68 8.21
N ARG A 129 0.31 4.59 9.25
CA ARG A 129 -0.65 5.64 9.62
C ARG A 129 0.03 6.98 9.86
N GLU A 130 1.11 6.99 10.64
CA GLU A 130 1.84 8.22 10.98
C GLU A 130 2.24 9.00 9.72
N HIS A 131 2.86 8.31 8.75
CA HIS A 131 3.30 8.94 7.53
C HIS A 131 2.15 9.32 6.59
N ALA A 132 1.08 8.52 6.51
CA ALA A 132 -0.08 8.84 5.70
C ALA A 132 -0.83 10.09 6.21
N GLU A 133 -1.03 10.20 7.52
CA GLU A 133 -1.68 11.34 8.16
C GLU A 133 -0.81 12.61 8.09
N LEU A 134 0.52 12.47 8.23
CA LEU A 134 1.46 13.57 8.00
C LEU A 134 1.37 14.09 6.56
N ALA A 135 1.37 13.20 5.57
CA ALA A 135 1.26 13.57 4.16
C ALA A 135 -0.06 14.28 3.86
N LEU A 136 -1.17 13.81 4.43
CA LEU A 136 -2.48 14.48 4.31
C LEU A 136 -2.45 15.87 4.94
N GLY A 137 -1.86 16.03 6.12
CA GLY A 137 -1.69 17.32 6.77
C GLY A 137 -0.87 18.30 5.94
N LEU A 138 0.21 17.85 5.30
CA LEU A 138 1.02 18.68 4.40
C LEU A 138 0.25 19.10 3.14
N LEU A 139 -0.56 18.20 2.57
CA LEU A 139 -1.44 18.54 1.44
C LEU A 139 -2.43 19.64 1.82
N GLU A 140 -2.98 19.60 3.03
CA GLU A 140 -3.91 20.62 3.51
C GLU A 140 -3.23 21.96 3.78
N GLN A 141 -1.98 21.94 4.29
CA GLN A 141 -1.17 23.12 4.54
C GLN A 141 -0.74 23.83 3.26
N ALA A 142 -0.46 23.08 2.18
CA ALA A 142 -0.12 23.65 0.87
C ALA A 142 -1.27 24.46 0.23
N GLY A 143 -2.49 24.33 0.77
CA GLY A 143 -3.68 25.02 0.30
C GLY A 143 -4.49 24.15 -0.67
N VAL A 144 -5.79 24.03 -0.41
CA VAL A 144 -6.70 23.25 -1.26
C VAL A 144 -7.56 24.22 -2.09
N PRO A 145 -7.50 24.16 -3.44
CA PRO A 145 -8.37 24.96 -4.28
C PRO A 145 -9.85 24.74 -3.94
N GLN A 146 -10.68 25.78 -4.06
CA GLN A 146 -12.10 25.69 -3.70
C GLN A 146 -12.85 24.62 -4.51
N THR A 147 -12.41 24.36 -5.75
CA THR A 147 -12.92 23.30 -6.62
C THR A 147 -12.57 21.87 -6.17
N ARG A 148 -11.65 21.73 -5.20
CA ARG A 148 -11.12 20.45 -4.69
C ARG A 148 -11.47 20.18 -3.22
N LEU A 149 -12.30 21.02 -2.60
CA LEU A 149 -12.70 20.82 -1.20
C LEU A 149 -13.39 19.47 -0.96
N ALA A 150 -14.24 19.04 -1.90
CA ALA A 150 -14.90 17.73 -1.83
C ALA A 150 -13.90 16.57 -1.91
N ASP A 151 -12.88 16.68 -2.78
CA ASP A 151 -11.82 15.67 -2.91
C ASP A 151 -11.00 15.59 -1.61
N ARG A 152 -10.65 16.73 -1.01
CA ARG A 152 -10.01 16.80 0.32
C ARG A 152 -10.89 16.16 1.40
N ASP A 153 -12.17 16.49 1.45
CA ASP A 153 -13.09 15.94 2.47
C ASP A 153 -13.22 14.42 2.33
N ARG A 154 -13.17 13.90 1.10
CA ARG A 154 -13.10 12.47 0.84
C ARG A 154 -11.81 11.86 1.40
N LEU A 155 -10.64 12.46 1.19
CA LEU A 155 -9.37 11.99 1.78
C LEU A 155 -9.43 11.97 3.31
N ARG A 156 -9.95 13.03 3.93
CA ARG A 156 -10.18 13.10 5.38
C ARG A 156 -11.10 12.00 5.87
N GLN A 157 -12.18 11.73 5.14
CA GLN A 157 -13.11 10.67 5.48
C GLN A 157 -12.43 9.29 5.42
N LEU A 158 -11.63 9.01 4.38
CA LEU A 158 -10.85 7.77 4.29
C LEU A 158 -9.91 7.62 5.49
N ALA A 159 -9.17 8.68 5.82
CA ALA A 159 -8.24 8.69 6.96
C ALA A 159 -8.96 8.42 8.28
N ALA A 160 -10.07 9.12 8.54
CA ALA A 160 -10.86 8.94 9.76
C ALA A 160 -11.46 7.54 9.88
N GLN A 161 -11.93 6.96 8.77
CA GLN A 161 -12.43 5.59 8.73
C GLN A 161 -11.34 4.56 9.04
N ALA A 162 -10.16 4.71 8.43
CA ALA A 162 -9.01 3.84 8.68
C ALA A 162 -8.52 3.95 10.13
N ALA A 163 -8.41 5.17 10.65
CA ALA A 163 -8.02 5.45 12.02
C ALA A 163 -8.97 4.78 13.02
N THR A 164 -10.28 4.96 12.84
CA THR A 164 -11.30 4.34 13.71
C THR A 164 -11.21 2.82 13.67
N ALA A 165 -11.03 2.23 12.48
CA ALA A 165 -10.90 0.79 12.33
C ALA A 165 -9.59 0.25 12.94
N ALA A 166 -8.49 0.99 12.83
CA ALA A 166 -7.21 0.66 13.45
C ALA A 166 -7.32 0.69 14.99
N ASP A 167 -7.84 1.79 15.54
CA ASP A 167 -8.02 1.96 16.98
C ASP A 167 -8.93 0.87 17.55
N TYR A 168 -10.00 0.50 16.84
CA TYR A 168 -10.88 -0.60 17.22
C TYR A 168 -10.14 -1.95 17.22
N ALA A 169 -9.38 -2.26 16.17
CA ALA A 169 -8.62 -3.50 16.07
C ALA A 169 -7.55 -3.64 17.16
N VAL A 170 -6.80 -2.56 17.42
CA VAL A 170 -5.76 -2.53 18.46
C VAL A 170 -6.37 -2.68 19.86
N ASN A 171 -7.49 -2.01 20.14
CA ASN A 171 -8.14 -2.10 21.46
C ASN A 171 -8.78 -3.47 21.73
N MET A 172 -9.11 -4.25 20.70
CA MET A 172 -9.58 -5.63 20.84
C MET A 172 -8.45 -6.64 21.05
N TYR A 173 -7.22 -6.28 20.69
CA TYR A 173 -6.09 -7.21 20.75
C TYR A 173 -5.59 -7.37 22.19
N SER A 174 -5.39 -8.64 22.57
CA SER A 174 -4.63 -9.02 23.76
C SER A 174 -3.82 -10.28 23.46
N PRO A 175 -2.62 -10.46 24.05
CA PRO A 175 -1.88 -11.71 23.90
C PRO A 175 -2.75 -12.92 24.33
N GLY A 176 -2.83 -13.94 23.48
CA GLY A 176 -3.65 -15.12 23.73
C GLY A 176 -5.15 -14.94 23.53
N VAL A 177 -5.57 -13.92 22.77
CA VAL A 177 -6.98 -13.72 22.35
C VAL A 177 -7.55 -14.97 21.67
N ASP A 178 -8.85 -15.21 21.82
CA ASP A 178 -9.51 -16.36 21.21
C ASP A 178 -9.43 -16.34 19.68
N ALA A 179 -9.49 -17.51 19.05
CA ALA A 179 -9.27 -17.66 17.61
C ALA A 179 -10.26 -16.87 16.75
N ARG A 180 -11.53 -16.73 17.18
CA ARG A 180 -12.54 -16.00 16.41
C ARG A 180 -12.26 -14.51 16.43
N LEU A 181 -11.88 -13.98 17.59
CA LEU A 181 -11.52 -12.59 17.72
C LEU A 181 -10.17 -12.30 17.04
N HIS A 182 -9.23 -13.24 17.05
CA HIS A 182 -7.99 -13.17 16.27
C HIS A 182 -8.28 -12.96 14.78
N GLU A 183 -9.08 -13.83 14.16
CA GLU A 183 -9.45 -13.74 12.74
C GLU A 183 -10.16 -12.41 12.42
N LEU A 184 -11.04 -11.95 13.32
CA LEU A 184 -11.71 -10.67 13.17
C LEU A 184 -10.72 -9.49 13.19
N ILE A 185 -9.77 -9.48 14.13
CA ILE A 185 -8.75 -8.43 14.22
C ILE A 185 -7.88 -8.47 12.96
N GLU A 186 -7.47 -9.65 12.51
CA GLU A 186 -6.69 -9.85 11.30
C GLU A 186 -7.40 -9.26 10.06
N GLU A 187 -8.66 -9.64 9.80
CA GLU A 187 -9.41 -9.14 8.66
C GLU A 187 -9.53 -7.61 8.68
N ARG A 188 -9.76 -7.03 9.87
CA ARG A 188 -9.82 -5.58 10.06
C ARG A 188 -8.48 -4.91 9.77
N LEU A 189 -7.39 -5.45 10.29
CA LEU A 189 -6.05 -4.90 10.05
C LEU A 189 -5.64 -4.99 8.58
N ARG A 190 -6.00 -6.07 7.86
CA ARG A 190 -5.79 -6.16 6.41
C ARG A 190 -6.49 -5.01 5.68
N GLY A 191 -7.75 -4.72 6.05
CA GLY A 191 -8.51 -3.60 5.49
C GLY A 191 -7.94 -2.22 5.85
N VAL A 192 -7.47 -2.04 7.09
CA VAL A 192 -6.81 -0.81 7.56
C VAL A 192 -5.53 -0.54 6.76
N LEU A 193 -4.66 -1.54 6.65
CA LEU A 193 -3.40 -1.45 5.90
C LEU A 193 -3.66 -1.13 4.43
N GLY A 194 -4.65 -1.80 3.80
CA GLY A 194 -5.06 -1.49 2.44
C GLY A 194 -5.57 -0.05 2.29
N THR A 195 -6.36 0.44 3.25
CA THR A 195 -6.89 1.80 3.21
C THR A 195 -5.80 2.86 3.36
N TYR A 196 -4.86 2.68 4.30
CA TYR A 196 -3.73 3.60 4.44
C TYR A 196 -2.77 3.52 3.24
N HIS A 197 -2.54 2.32 2.68
CA HIS A 197 -1.78 2.16 1.44
C HIS A 197 -2.40 2.97 0.29
N HIS A 198 -3.71 2.90 0.10
CA HIS A 198 -4.39 3.73 -0.89
C HIS A 198 -4.36 5.22 -0.53
N LEU A 199 -4.57 5.58 0.74
CA LEU A 199 -4.57 6.97 1.17
C LEU A 199 -3.27 7.68 0.79
N GLY A 200 -2.10 7.09 1.04
CA GLY A 200 -0.84 7.71 0.67
C GLY A 200 -0.64 7.87 -0.84
N GLN A 201 -1.14 6.91 -1.65
CA GLN A 201 -1.16 7.05 -3.12
C GLN A 201 -2.07 8.19 -3.57
N LEU A 202 -3.25 8.32 -2.98
CA LEU A 202 -4.22 9.36 -3.29
C LEU A 202 -3.76 10.74 -2.82
N VAL A 203 -3.03 10.83 -1.71
CA VAL A 203 -2.41 12.09 -1.26
C VAL A 203 -1.25 12.49 -2.17
N ALA A 204 -0.43 11.53 -2.61
CA ALA A 204 0.67 11.77 -3.54
C ALA A 204 0.18 12.17 -4.94
N MET A 205 -0.92 11.57 -5.41
CA MET A 205 -1.51 11.84 -6.72
C MET A 205 -3.04 11.97 -6.63
N PRO A 206 -3.57 13.14 -6.20
CA PRO A 206 -5.00 13.30 -5.92
C PRO A 206 -5.92 13.15 -7.13
N THR A 207 -5.39 13.21 -8.36
CA THR A 207 -6.15 12.95 -9.58
C THR A 207 -6.70 11.52 -9.66
N LEU A 208 -6.12 10.57 -8.92
CA LEU A 208 -6.59 9.19 -8.80
C LEU A 208 -7.93 9.05 -8.06
N LEU A 209 -8.36 10.06 -7.28
CA LEU A 209 -9.66 10.04 -6.60
C LEU A 209 -10.86 9.92 -7.56
N ARG A 210 -10.67 10.31 -8.83
CA ARG A 210 -11.70 10.24 -9.86
C ARG A 210 -12.13 8.80 -10.18
N THR A 211 -11.19 7.87 -10.14
CA THR A 211 -11.43 6.45 -10.43
C THR A 211 -11.54 5.63 -9.15
N TYR A 212 -11.04 6.14 -8.02
CA TYR A 212 -11.07 5.45 -6.74
C TYR A 212 -12.50 5.12 -6.27
N GLY A 213 -12.73 3.86 -5.92
CA GLY A 213 -14.03 3.36 -5.43
C GLY A 213 -15.12 3.19 -6.50
N SER A 214 -14.83 3.47 -7.77
CA SER A 214 -15.65 2.93 -8.86
C SER A 214 -15.39 1.43 -8.96
N PRO A 215 -16.40 0.58 -9.24
CA PRO A 215 -16.15 -0.83 -9.51
C PRO A 215 -15.17 -0.94 -10.68
N GLN A 216 -13.91 -1.27 -10.40
CA GLN A 216 -13.01 -1.72 -11.45
C GLN A 216 -13.63 -2.99 -12.02
N GLU A 217 -13.88 -3.02 -13.34
CA GLU A 217 -14.11 -4.30 -14.00
C GLU A 217 -12.95 -5.21 -13.58
N PRO A 218 -13.23 -6.40 -13.04
CA PRO A 218 -12.17 -7.31 -12.63
C PRO A 218 -11.22 -7.48 -13.82
N PRO A 219 -9.89 -7.47 -13.60
CA PRO A 219 -8.94 -7.65 -14.68
C PRO A 219 -9.40 -8.88 -15.45
N ARG A 220 -9.69 -8.69 -16.76
CA ARG A 220 -10.15 -9.78 -17.62
C ARG A 220 -9.16 -10.90 -17.41
N ARG A 221 -9.56 -11.95 -16.68
CA ARG A 221 -8.73 -13.13 -16.47
C ARG A 221 -8.24 -13.49 -17.85
N HIS A 222 -6.93 -13.39 -18.09
CA HIS A 222 -6.35 -13.92 -19.31
C HIS A 222 -6.81 -15.37 -19.35
N ARG A 223 -7.79 -15.64 -20.20
CA ARG A 223 -8.40 -16.95 -20.35
C ARG A 223 -7.21 -17.82 -20.72
N LYS A 224 -6.80 -18.73 -19.83
CA LYS A 224 -5.66 -19.63 -20.08
C LYS A 224 -5.89 -20.19 -21.47
N LEU A 225 -5.04 -19.80 -22.42
CA LEU A 225 -5.15 -20.30 -23.77
C LEU A 225 -5.01 -21.82 -23.65
N PRO A 226 -5.91 -22.59 -24.28
CA PRO A 226 -5.83 -24.04 -24.25
C PRO A 226 -4.42 -24.46 -24.69
N ARG A 227 -3.82 -25.40 -23.97
CA ARG A 227 -2.49 -25.93 -24.30
C ARG A 227 -2.58 -26.92 -25.47
N PRO A 228 -1.47 -27.22 -26.16
CA PRO A 228 -1.42 -28.31 -27.12
C PRO A 228 -2.05 -29.59 -26.53
N GLY A 229 -3.07 -30.13 -27.21
CA GLY A 229 -3.83 -31.30 -26.75
C GLY A 229 -5.11 -31.00 -25.95
N GLN A 230 -5.46 -29.73 -25.68
CA GLN A 230 -6.74 -29.35 -25.07
C GLN A 230 -7.78 -28.93 -26.11
N PRO A 231 -9.09 -29.17 -25.86
CA PRO A 231 -10.16 -28.68 -26.71
C PRO A 231 -10.10 -27.16 -26.88
N GLY A 232 -10.07 -26.69 -28.13
CA GLY A 232 -9.99 -25.26 -28.48
C GLY A 232 -8.56 -24.71 -28.68
N PHE A 233 -7.52 -25.55 -28.63
CA PHE A 233 -6.15 -25.16 -29.02
C PHE A 233 -6.05 -24.89 -30.53
N ASP A 234 -5.51 -23.73 -30.91
CA ASP A 234 -5.21 -23.38 -32.30
C ASP A 234 -3.76 -23.77 -32.64
N PRO A 235 -3.54 -24.80 -33.49
CA PRO A 235 -2.20 -25.26 -33.85
C PRO A 235 -1.40 -24.28 -34.71
N TRP A 236 -2.02 -23.23 -35.26
CA TRP A 236 -1.32 -22.19 -36.04
C TRP A 236 -0.61 -21.16 -35.17
N CYS A 237 -0.80 -21.17 -33.85
CA CYS A 237 -0.11 -20.28 -32.91
C CYS A 237 1.35 -20.70 -32.58
N LEU A 238 1.86 -21.75 -33.22
CA LEU A 238 3.23 -22.26 -33.05
C LEU A 238 4.15 -21.96 -34.26
N ALA A 239 3.70 -21.13 -35.20
CA ALA A 239 4.45 -20.72 -36.40
C ALA A 239 5.27 -19.44 -36.16
#